data_AF-A0A524NAU1-F1
#
_entry.id   AF-A0A524NAU1-F1
#
_cell.length_a   1.000
_cell.length_b   1.000
_cell.length_c   1.000
_cell.angle_alpha   90.00
_cell.angle_beta   90.00
_cell.angle_gamma   90.00
#
_symmetry.space_group_name_H-M   'P 1'
#
loop_
_entity.id
_entity.type
_entity.pdbx_description
1 polymer ?
#
loop_
_entity_poly.entity_id
_entity_poly.type
_entity_poly.pdbx_seq_one_letter_code
_entity_poly.pdbx_strand_id
1 'polypeptide(L)'
;MLFAGIIAYTGWLVRASRRGESPEVIEEYEDALGAVEGRGGSLPVQVLFILGGLGVLVLGSQLLVDSATDIATHFGVSELVIGLTVVAIGTSLPELATSMMAAFRGQRDIAVGNIVGSCLFNLMCVLGATGIVTSGGVNVTDASLRLDLPVMLAATIVLVPIFWNGFEIRRWEGFVLVAFYLVYVVYLILSANGSEAADVMRPAALIVAPLVLMTFAVTGYQGWRRHHAAL
;
A
#
# COMPACT_ATOMS: atom_id res chain seq x y z
N MET A 1 -10.89 14.12 14.05
CA MET A 1 -11.62 12.83 14.06
C MET A 1 -10.73 11.68 13.61
N LEU A 2 -10.06 11.75 12.45
CA LEU A 2 -9.15 10.70 11.95
C LEU A 2 -8.05 10.28 12.94
N PHE A 3 -7.37 11.26 13.56
CA PHE A 3 -6.32 10.99 14.54
C PHE A 3 -6.82 10.30 15.83
N ALA A 4 -8.03 10.65 16.29
CA ALA A 4 -8.66 9.93 17.40
C ALA A 4 -9.00 8.48 17.00
N GLY A 5 -9.32 8.27 15.71
CA GLY A 5 -9.57 6.96 15.15
C GLY A 5 -8.35 6.04 15.20
N ILE A 6 -7.13 6.51 14.89
CA ILE A 6 -5.93 5.64 14.96
C ILE A 6 -5.63 5.22 16.40
N ILE A 7 -5.84 6.11 17.37
CA ILE A 7 -5.69 5.80 18.80
C ILE A 7 -6.69 4.72 19.22
N ALA A 8 -7.97 4.90 18.86
CA ALA A 8 -9.02 3.92 19.15
C ALA A 8 -8.78 2.57 18.45
N TYR A 9 -8.39 2.59 17.18
CA TYR A 9 -8.08 1.40 16.38
C TYR A 9 -6.90 0.64 16.99
N THR A 10 -5.82 1.33 17.33
CA THR A 10 -4.64 0.71 17.96
C THR A 10 -4.98 0.10 19.32
N GLY A 11 -5.73 0.83 20.14
CA GLY A 11 -6.21 0.31 21.44
C GLY A 11 -7.13 -0.91 21.29
N TRP A 12 -8.01 -0.89 20.29
CA TRP A 12 -8.85 -2.04 19.95
C TRP A 12 -8.02 -3.23 19.48
N LEU A 13 -7.02 -3.01 18.62
CA LEU A 13 -6.14 -4.05 18.08
C LEU A 13 -5.34 -4.74 19.19
N VAL A 14 -4.76 -3.95 20.11
CA VAL A 14 -4.05 -4.46 21.29
C VAL A 14 -4.99 -5.26 22.20
N ARG A 15 -6.24 -4.82 22.36
CA ARG A 15 -7.24 -5.55 23.15
C ARG A 15 -7.70 -6.82 22.45
N ALA A 16 -7.84 -6.80 21.12
CA ALA A 16 -8.25 -7.93 20.30
C ALA A 16 -7.18 -9.01 20.26
N SER A 17 -5.90 -8.65 20.06
CA SER A 17 -4.75 -9.56 20.12
C SER A 17 -4.66 -10.26 21.49
N ARG A 18 -4.96 -9.54 22.59
CA ARG A 18 -5.00 -10.12 23.94
C ARG A 18 -6.15 -11.10 24.19
N ARG A 19 -7.14 -11.21 23.30
CA ARG A 19 -8.30 -12.12 23.44
C ARG A 19 -8.06 -13.51 22.84
N GLY A 20 -6.85 -13.80 22.38
CA GLY A 20 -6.45 -15.08 21.82
C GLY A 20 -6.54 -15.07 20.29
N GLU A 21 -5.50 -15.61 19.65
CA GLU A 21 -5.41 -15.76 18.19
C GLU A 21 -6.00 -17.11 17.76
N SER A 22 -6.39 -17.25 16.50
CA SER A 22 -6.86 -18.53 15.99
C SER A 22 -5.74 -19.58 16.02
N PRO A 23 -6.07 -20.87 16.17
CA PRO A 23 -5.07 -21.95 16.19
C PRO A 23 -4.12 -21.94 14.97
N GLU A 24 -4.64 -21.59 13.80
CA GLU A 24 -3.88 -21.48 12.54
C GLU A 24 -2.79 -20.39 12.61
N VAL A 25 -3.09 -19.25 13.24
CA VAL A 25 -2.15 -18.13 13.39
C VAL A 25 -1.06 -18.48 14.40
N ILE A 26 -1.41 -19.21 15.46
CA ILE A 26 -0.45 -19.69 16.46
C ILE A 26 0.52 -20.69 15.82
N GLU A 27 0.02 -21.63 15.02
CA GLU A 27 0.85 -22.61 14.30
C GLU A 27 1.79 -21.92 13.29
N GLU A 28 1.31 -20.92 12.56
CA GLU A 28 2.14 -20.10 11.66
C GLU A 28 3.24 -19.33 12.41
N TYR A 29 2.92 -18.75 13.58
CA TYR A 29 3.92 -18.11 14.42
C TYR A 29 4.93 -19.11 14.98
N GLU A 30 4.50 -20.30 15.41
CA GLU A 30 5.38 -21.35 15.91
C GLU A 30 6.31 -21.88 14.81
N ASP A 31 5.83 -22.08 13.58
CA ASP A 31 6.66 -22.44 12.43
C ASP A 31 7.66 -21.33 12.06
N ALA A 32 7.21 -20.08 12.05
CA ALA A 32 8.06 -18.92 11.79
C ALA A 32 9.14 -18.74 12.88
N LEU A 33 8.78 -18.96 14.15
CA LEU A 33 9.70 -18.92 15.30
C LEU A 33 10.65 -20.11 15.28
N GLY A 34 10.17 -21.32 14.96
CA GLY A 34 10.97 -22.55 14.86
C GLY A 34 12.04 -22.47 13.77
N ALA A 35 11.77 -21.77 12.67
CA ALA A 35 12.77 -21.48 11.63
C ALA A 35 13.89 -20.52 12.09
N VAL A 36 13.66 -19.79 13.17
CA VAL A 36 14.58 -18.80 13.76
C VAL A 36 15.20 -19.31 15.07
N GLU A 37 14.55 -20.24 15.76
CA GLU A 37 15.06 -20.91 16.96
C GLU A 37 16.39 -21.61 16.67
N GLY A 38 17.41 -21.24 17.44
CA GLY A 38 18.81 -21.69 17.24
C GLY A 38 19.70 -20.70 16.49
N ARG A 39 19.15 -19.62 15.89
CA ARG A 39 19.93 -18.54 15.24
C ARG A 39 19.97 -17.24 16.04
N GLY A 40 19.34 -17.19 17.21
CA GLY A 40 19.19 -15.99 18.02
C GLY A 40 20.49 -15.56 18.71
N GLY A 41 21.09 -14.47 18.24
CA GLY A 41 21.97 -13.65 19.08
C GLY A 41 21.22 -13.08 20.30
N SER A 42 21.95 -12.53 21.26
CA SER A 42 21.33 -11.90 22.44
C SER A 42 20.33 -10.80 22.04
N LEU A 43 19.34 -10.54 22.90
CA LEU A 43 18.29 -9.51 22.68
C LEU A 43 18.86 -8.17 22.13
N PRO A 44 20.00 -7.65 22.63
CA PRO A 44 20.66 -6.47 22.07
C PRO A 44 21.08 -6.61 20.60
N VAL A 45 21.56 -7.79 20.20
CA VAL A 45 21.97 -8.08 18.81
C VAL A 45 20.75 -8.07 17.88
N GLN A 46 19.62 -8.61 18.32
CA GLN A 46 18.38 -8.60 17.52
C GLN A 46 17.85 -7.18 17.34
N VAL A 47 17.81 -6.38 18.42
CA VAL A 47 17.43 -4.97 18.35
C VAL A 47 18.37 -4.19 17.44
N LEU A 48 19.68 -4.46 17.52
CA LEU A 48 20.67 -3.86 16.63
C LEU A 48 20.42 -4.22 15.16
N PHE A 49 20.11 -5.47 14.84
CA PHE A 49 19.77 -5.88 13.48
C PHE A 49 18.48 -5.23 12.97
N ILE A 50 17.45 -5.11 13.81
CA ILE A 50 16.20 -4.44 13.46
C ILE A 50 16.46 -2.95 13.16
N LEU A 51 17.13 -2.23 14.07
CA LEU A 51 17.41 -0.81 13.88
C LEU A 51 18.38 -0.55 12.73
N GLY A 52 19.41 -1.39 12.59
CA GLY A 52 20.37 -1.30 11.50
C GLY A 52 19.72 -1.58 10.14
N GLY A 53 18.91 -2.64 10.05
CA GLY A 53 18.17 -2.99 8.84
C GLY A 53 17.18 -1.91 8.44
N LEU A 54 16.43 -1.36 9.40
CA LEU A 54 15.52 -0.22 9.17
C LEU A 54 16.29 1.01 8.70
N GLY A 55 17.42 1.33 9.34
CA GLY A 55 18.27 2.46 8.96
C GLY A 55 18.80 2.33 7.52
N VAL A 56 19.32 1.15 7.15
CA VAL A 56 19.79 0.88 5.78
C VAL A 56 18.65 0.99 4.78
N LEU A 57 17.45 0.49 5.11
CA LEU A 57 16.30 0.56 4.23
C LEU A 57 15.87 2.01 3.96
N VAL A 58 15.77 2.83 5.01
CA VAL A 58 15.38 4.25 4.90
C VAL A 58 16.44 5.08 4.17
N LEU A 59 17.71 4.92 4.52
CA LEU A 59 18.80 5.63 3.85
C LEU A 59 18.93 5.20 2.38
N GLY A 60 18.78 3.90 2.10
CA GLY A 60 18.79 3.36 0.75
C GLY A 60 17.67 3.92 -0.11
N SER A 61 16.44 4.04 0.43
CA SER A 61 15.33 4.67 -0.30
C SER A 61 15.59 6.15 -0.56
N GLN A 62 16.12 6.90 0.41
CA GLN A 62 16.44 8.32 0.23
C GLN A 62 17.49 8.52 -0.87
N LEU A 63 18.61 7.80 -0.80
CA LEU A 63 19.68 7.88 -1.80
C LEU A 63 19.19 7.53 -3.21
N LEU A 64 18.31 6.53 -3.33
CA LEU A 64 17.71 6.16 -4.61
C LEU A 64 16.83 7.29 -5.16
N VAL A 65 15.97 7.88 -4.33
CA VAL A 65 15.06 8.97 -4.73
C VAL A 65 15.82 10.22 -5.12
N ASP A 66 16.82 10.61 -4.32
CA ASP A 66 17.65 11.78 -4.58
C ASP A 66 18.42 11.59 -5.89
N SER A 67 19.09 10.45 -6.06
CA SER A 67 19.84 10.16 -7.29
C SER A 67 18.93 10.08 -8.52
N ALA A 68 17.74 9.48 -8.40
CA ALA A 68 16.78 9.40 -9.50
C ALA A 68 16.23 10.78 -9.87
N THR A 69 16.02 11.66 -8.87
CA THR A 69 15.61 13.04 -9.06
C THR A 69 16.69 13.86 -9.76
N ASP A 70 17.95 13.73 -9.34
CA ASP A 70 19.10 14.38 -9.99
C ASP A 70 19.26 13.94 -11.45
N ILE A 71 19.11 12.64 -11.72
CA ILE A 71 19.14 12.13 -13.09
C ILE A 71 17.98 12.71 -13.90
N ALA A 72 16.75 12.67 -13.39
CA ALA A 72 15.56 13.15 -14.11
C ALA A 72 15.65 14.66 -14.42
N THR A 73 16.13 15.47 -13.48
CA THR A 73 16.35 16.91 -13.70
C THR A 73 17.43 17.16 -14.76
N HIS A 74 18.51 16.37 -14.78
CA HIS A 74 19.55 16.46 -15.82
C HIS A 74 19.01 16.12 -17.22
N PHE A 75 18.04 15.20 -17.32
CA PHE A 75 17.32 14.89 -18.56
C PHE A 75 16.21 15.90 -18.92
N GLY A 76 16.06 16.98 -18.16
CA GLY A 76 15.08 18.04 -18.43
C GLY A 76 13.64 17.65 -18.08
N VAL A 77 13.43 16.63 -17.24
CA VAL A 77 12.10 16.28 -16.73
C VAL A 77 11.65 17.37 -15.74
N SER A 78 10.39 17.79 -15.84
CA SER A 78 9.85 18.84 -14.96
C SER A 78 9.73 18.37 -13.51
N GLU A 79 9.94 19.29 -12.55
CA GLU A 79 9.79 19.02 -11.12
C GLU A 79 8.40 18.43 -10.78
N LEU A 80 7.37 18.86 -11.52
CA LEU A 80 6.02 18.35 -11.39
C LEU A 80 5.93 16.85 -11.70
N VAL A 81 6.54 16.41 -12.81
CA VAL A 81 6.55 14.99 -13.19
C VAL A 81 7.40 14.18 -12.21
N ILE A 82 8.53 14.71 -11.75
CA ILE A 82 9.39 14.07 -10.75
C ILE A 82 8.63 13.88 -9.43
N GLY A 83 7.92 14.92 -8.97
CA GLY A 83 7.10 14.87 -7.75
C GLY A 83 5.99 13.84 -7.84
N LEU A 84 5.29 13.78 -8.98
CA LEU A 84 4.19 12.83 -9.22
C LEU A 84 4.66 11.38 -9.43
N THR A 85 5.95 11.14 -9.71
CA THR A 85 6.47 9.81 -10.05
C THR A 85 7.56 9.35 -9.09
N VAL A 86 8.78 9.86 -9.25
CA VAL A 86 9.99 9.44 -8.54
C VAL A 86 9.82 9.62 -7.04
N VAL A 87 9.38 10.81 -6.60
CA VAL A 87 9.21 11.10 -5.17
C VAL A 87 8.06 10.30 -4.60
N ALA A 88 6.92 10.25 -5.29
CA ALA A 88 5.74 9.49 -4.86
C ALA A 88 6.07 8.00 -4.67
N ILE A 89 6.70 7.35 -5.65
CA ILE A 89 7.14 5.95 -5.57
C ILE A 89 8.19 5.81 -4.47
N GLY A 90 9.13 6.76 -4.43
CA GLY A 90 10.24 6.84 -3.50
C GLY A 90 9.86 6.69 -2.03
N THR A 91 8.83 7.41 -1.62
CA THR A 91 8.33 7.37 -0.24
C THR A 91 7.69 6.03 0.14
N SER A 92 7.30 5.23 -0.85
CA SER A 92 6.71 3.89 -0.64
C SER A 92 7.70 2.76 -0.93
N LEU A 93 8.97 3.06 -1.26
CA LEU A 93 9.98 2.04 -1.54
C LEU A 93 10.30 1.16 -0.33
N PRO A 94 10.46 1.69 0.90
CA PRO A 94 10.67 0.85 2.08
C PRO A 94 9.53 -0.18 2.26
N GLU A 95 8.29 0.27 2.15
CA GLU A 95 7.09 -0.55 2.30
C GLU A 95 6.95 -1.56 1.16
N LEU A 96 7.25 -1.15 -0.07
CA LEU A 96 7.28 -2.04 -1.23
C LEU A 96 8.31 -3.16 -1.00
N ALA A 97 9.52 -2.80 -0.56
CA ALA A 97 10.58 -3.76 -0.32
C ALA A 97 10.23 -4.76 0.79
N THR A 98 9.64 -4.30 1.90
CA THR A 98 9.20 -5.20 2.98
C THR A 98 8.05 -6.10 2.54
N SER A 99 7.05 -5.58 1.83
CA SER A 99 5.95 -6.39 1.27
C SER A 99 6.42 -7.40 0.22
N MET A 100 7.35 -7.02 -0.66
CA MET A 100 7.92 -7.95 -1.66
C MET A 100 8.69 -9.07 -0.98
N MET A 101 9.50 -8.76 0.04
CA MET A 101 10.22 -9.76 0.81
C MET A 101 9.29 -10.75 1.52
N ALA A 102 8.21 -10.27 2.14
CA ALA A 102 7.19 -11.12 2.75
C ALA A 102 6.51 -12.02 1.69
N ALA A 103 6.13 -11.45 0.54
CA ALA A 103 5.52 -12.19 -0.55
C ALA A 103 6.46 -13.28 -1.13
N PHE A 104 7.76 -12.99 -1.27
CA PHE A 104 8.76 -13.97 -1.73
C PHE A 104 8.98 -15.10 -0.73
N ARG A 105 8.75 -14.85 0.56
CA ARG A 105 8.80 -15.87 1.62
C ARG A 105 7.49 -16.66 1.74
N GLY A 106 6.49 -16.38 0.92
CA GLY A 106 5.18 -17.02 0.99
C GLY A 106 4.26 -16.48 2.08
N GLN A 107 4.69 -15.44 2.81
CA GLN A 107 3.95 -14.79 3.91
C GLN A 107 3.00 -13.72 3.35
N ARG A 108 1.92 -14.17 2.71
CA ARG A 108 1.00 -13.32 1.94
C ARG A 108 0.15 -12.42 2.83
N ASP A 109 -0.29 -12.96 3.95
CA ASP A 109 -0.97 -12.28 5.05
C ASP A 109 -0.14 -11.09 5.58
N ILE A 110 1.16 -11.28 5.83
CA ILE A 110 2.09 -10.22 6.26
C ILE A 110 2.24 -9.18 5.16
N ALA A 111 2.40 -9.61 3.90
CA ALA A 111 2.55 -8.70 2.77
C ALA A 111 1.32 -7.79 2.58
N VAL A 112 0.11 -8.35 2.65
CA VAL A 112 -1.15 -7.59 2.54
C VAL A 112 -1.39 -6.74 3.80
N GLY A 113 -1.08 -7.27 4.99
CA GLY A 113 -1.16 -6.56 6.26
C GLY A 113 -0.30 -5.30 6.27
N ASN A 114 0.93 -5.37 5.73
CA ASN A 114 1.81 -4.21 5.58
C ASN A 114 1.20 -3.14 4.67
N ILE A 115 0.66 -3.51 3.50
CA ILE A 115 0.05 -2.56 2.55
C ILE A 115 -1.15 -1.85 3.19
N VAL A 116 -2.05 -2.63 3.79
CA VAL A 116 -3.31 -2.14 4.38
C VAL A 116 -3.01 -1.29 5.61
N GLY A 117 -2.10 -1.75 6.46
CA GLY A 117 -1.63 -1.02 7.64
C GLY A 117 -1.01 0.32 7.29
N SER A 118 -0.14 0.37 6.28
CA SER A 118 0.49 1.61 5.80
C SER A 118 -0.53 2.60 5.22
N CYS A 119 -1.51 2.14 4.44
CA CYS A 119 -2.59 3.00 3.95
C CYS A 119 -3.44 3.57 5.10
N LEU A 120 -3.79 2.74 6.08
CA LEU A 120 -4.56 3.17 7.24
C LEU A 120 -3.77 4.14 8.11
N PHE A 121 -2.48 3.89 8.33
CA PHE A 121 -1.59 4.76 9.07
C PHE A 121 -1.44 6.12 8.38
N ASN A 122 -1.23 6.15 7.07
CA ASN A 122 -1.13 7.41 6.32
C ASN A 122 -2.43 8.22 6.39
N LEU A 123 -3.59 7.57 6.29
CA LEU A 123 -4.87 8.28 6.34
C LEU A 123 -5.24 8.74 7.76
N MET A 124 -5.05 7.90 8.77
CA MET A 124 -5.50 8.22 10.13
C MET A 124 -4.46 9.00 10.94
N CYS A 125 -3.19 8.61 10.84
CA CYS A 125 -2.10 9.22 11.58
C CYS A 125 -1.54 10.43 10.85
N VAL A 126 -1.00 10.26 9.64
CA VAL A 126 -0.32 11.36 8.91
C VAL A 126 -1.32 12.45 8.55
N LEU A 127 -2.34 12.14 7.75
CA LEU A 127 -3.35 13.14 7.36
C LEU A 127 -4.15 13.66 8.57
N GLY A 128 -4.45 12.78 9.53
CA GLY A 128 -5.13 13.18 10.78
C GLY A 128 -4.31 14.16 11.62
N ALA A 129 -3.00 13.97 11.73
CA ALA A 129 -2.09 14.88 12.42
C ALA A 129 -1.90 16.18 11.64
N THR A 130 -1.72 16.12 10.31
CA THR A 130 -1.65 17.31 9.45
C THR A 130 -2.89 18.18 9.61
N GLY A 131 -4.08 17.58 9.69
CA GLY A 131 -5.34 18.28 9.93
C GLY A 131 -5.46 18.92 11.32
N ILE A 132 -4.75 18.41 12.34
CA ILE A 132 -4.67 19.04 13.67
C ILE A 132 -3.72 20.22 13.67
N VAL A 133 -2.56 20.07 13.02
CA VAL A 133 -1.50 21.09 12.98
C VAL A 133 -1.89 22.27 12.09
N THR A 134 -2.65 22.03 11.03
CA THR A 134 -3.02 23.08 10.06
C THR A 134 -4.25 23.84 10.53
N SER A 135 -4.06 25.11 10.91
CA SER A 135 -5.12 25.98 11.44
C SER A 135 -6.22 26.34 10.44
N GLY A 136 -5.97 26.19 9.13
CA GLY A 136 -6.90 26.47 8.04
C GLY A 136 -7.55 25.24 7.39
N GLY A 137 -7.29 24.02 7.90
CA GLY A 137 -7.66 22.78 7.23
C GLY A 137 -6.72 22.40 6.08
N VAL A 138 -6.85 21.17 5.58
CA VAL A 138 -6.05 20.68 4.45
C VAL A 138 -6.72 21.16 3.16
N ASN A 139 -6.04 22.02 2.40
CA ASN A 139 -6.53 22.46 1.10
C ASN A 139 -6.55 21.28 0.12
N VAL A 140 -7.72 20.98 -0.42
CA VAL A 140 -7.91 19.92 -1.43
C VAL A 140 -8.33 20.58 -2.73
N THR A 141 -7.61 20.29 -3.81
CA THR A 141 -7.95 20.78 -5.14
C THR A 141 -9.18 20.04 -5.70
N ASP A 142 -9.98 20.71 -6.52
CA ASP A 142 -11.15 20.11 -7.20
C ASP A 142 -10.79 18.86 -8.02
N ALA A 143 -9.57 18.83 -8.60
CA ALA A 143 -9.04 17.68 -9.31
C ALA A 143 -8.97 16.44 -8.39
N SER A 144 -8.43 16.60 -7.18
CA SER A 144 -8.31 15.52 -6.21
C SER A 144 -9.66 15.03 -5.69
N LEU A 145 -10.65 15.93 -5.53
CA LEU A 145 -11.99 15.55 -5.13
C LEU A 145 -12.71 14.71 -6.20
N ARG A 146 -12.52 15.04 -7.48
CA ARG A 146 -13.26 14.43 -8.59
C ARG A 146 -12.59 13.19 -9.16
N LEU A 147 -11.31 12.97 -8.88
CA LEU A 147 -10.52 11.90 -9.47
C LEU A 147 -9.77 11.10 -8.39
N ASP A 148 -8.81 11.73 -7.70
CA ASP A 148 -7.90 11.01 -6.79
C ASP A 148 -8.68 10.28 -5.69
N LEU A 149 -9.65 10.94 -5.05
CA LEU A 149 -10.49 10.35 -4.01
C LEU A 149 -11.34 9.17 -4.53
N PRO A 150 -12.13 9.31 -5.63
CA PRO A 150 -12.83 8.17 -6.22
C PRO A 150 -11.93 7.00 -6.61
N VAL A 151 -10.75 7.26 -7.19
CA VAL A 151 -9.79 6.23 -7.60
C VAL A 151 -9.22 5.51 -6.37
N MET A 152 -8.83 6.24 -5.32
CA MET A 152 -8.40 5.65 -4.06
C MET A 152 -9.50 4.82 -3.40
N LEU A 153 -10.75 5.30 -3.42
CA LEU A 153 -11.89 4.57 -2.88
C LEU A 153 -12.14 3.27 -3.67
N ALA A 154 -12.10 3.33 -5.00
CA ALA A 154 -12.23 2.16 -5.86
C ALA A 154 -11.11 1.14 -5.60
N ALA A 155 -9.86 1.58 -5.52
CA ALA A 155 -8.72 0.72 -5.18
C ALA A 155 -8.88 0.07 -3.79
N THR A 156 -9.42 0.81 -2.82
CA THR A 156 -9.72 0.28 -1.48
C THR A 156 -10.82 -0.79 -1.52
N ILE A 157 -11.88 -0.56 -2.32
CA ILE A 157 -12.97 -1.55 -2.47
C ILE A 157 -12.45 -2.83 -3.13
N VAL A 158 -11.48 -2.75 -4.05
CA VAL A 158 -10.84 -3.92 -4.66
C VAL A 158 -10.11 -4.79 -3.62
N LEU A 159 -9.65 -4.23 -2.50
CA LEU A 159 -9.04 -5.03 -1.42
C LEU A 159 -10.06 -5.93 -0.71
N VAL A 160 -11.35 -5.56 -0.66
CA VAL A 160 -12.41 -6.36 0.00
C VAL A 160 -12.52 -7.80 -0.54
N PRO A 161 -12.67 -8.03 -1.85
CA PRO A 161 -12.68 -9.38 -2.40
C PRO A 161 -11.35 -10.13 -2.24
N ILE A 162 -10.22 -9.42 -2.15
CA ILE A 162 -8.89 -10.03 -1.90
C ILE A 162 -8.84 -10.60 -0.48
N PHE A 163 -9.41 -9.90 0.51
CA PHE A 163 -9.54 -10.42 1.88
C PHE A 163 -10.43 -11.67 1.94
N TRP A 164 -11.53 -11.69 1.19
CA TRP A 164 -12.41 -12.87 1.14
C TRP A 164 -11.80 -14.09 0.46
N ASN A 165 -10.76 -13.91 -0.35
CA ASN A 165 -10.00 -14.98 -1.00
C ASN A 165 -8.76 -15.41 -0.20
N GLY A 166 -8.74 -15.22 1.12
CA GLY A 166 -7.63 -15.65 1.97
C GLY A 166 -6.31 -14.94 1.66
N PHE A 167 -6.37 -13.63 1.31
CA PHE A 167 -5.19 -12.81 0.97
C PHE A 167 -4.42 -13.29 -0.27
N GLU A 168 -5.03 -14.13 -1.11
CA GLU A 168 -4.40 -14.61 -2.33
C GLU A 168 -4.70 -13.70 -3.52
N ILE A 169 -3.63 -13.14 -4.10
CA ILE A 169 -3.64 -12.39 -5.37
C ILE A 169 -3.00 -13.27 -6.45
N ARG A 170 -3.76 -13.59 -7.50
CA ARG A 170 -3.24 -14.36 -8.64
C ARG A 170 -2.34 -13.47 -9.51
N ARG A 171 -1.36 -14.07 -10.20
CA ARG A 171 -0.41 -13.31 -11.05
C ARG A 171 -1.10 -12.39 -12.08
N TRP A 172 -2.20 -12.84 -12.66
CA TRP A 172 -2.96 -12.05 -13.62
C TRP A 172 -3.71 -10.88 -12.95
N GLU A 173 -4.20 -11.06 -11.71
CA GLU A 173 -4.82 -10.00 -10.90
C GLU A 173 -3.77 -8.92 -10.59
N GLY A 174 -2.55 -9.33 -10.20
CA GLY A 174 -1.41 -8.43 -10.02
C GLY A 174 -1.06 -7.66 -11.29
N PHE A 175 -1.04 -8.31 -12.46
CA PHE A 175 -0.78 -7.63 -13.74
C PHE A 175 -1.85 -6.57 -14.05
N VAL A 176 -3.12 -6.87 -13.81
CA VAL A 176 -4.22 -5.90 -13.99
C VAL A 176 -4.06 -4.70 -13.07
N LEU A 177 -3.70 -4.91 -11.79
CA LEU A 177 -3.47 -3.82 -10.83
C LEU A 177 -2.28 -2.93 -11.24
N VAL A 178 -1.18 -3.53 -11.68
CA VAL A 178 -0.01 -2.78 -12.17
C VAL A 178 -0.37 -2.01 -13.44
N ALA A 179 -1.08 -2.62 -14.39
CA ALA A 179 -1.53 -1.93 -15.60
C ALA A 179 -2.44 -0.74 -15.26
N PHE A 180 -3.37 -0.91 -14.32
CA PHE A 180 -4.23 0.17 -13.85
C PHE A 180 -3.43 1.30 -13.20
N TYR A 181 -2.45 0.98 -12.35
CA TYR A 181 -1.54 1.95 -11.76
C TYR A 181 -0.75 2.72 -12.81
N LEU A 182 -0.19 2.04 -13.82
CA LEU A 182 0.55 2.69 -14.91
C LEU A 182 -0.35 3.63 -15.73
N VAL A 183 -1.56 3.22 -16.07
CA VAL A 183 -2.54 4.05 -16.77
C VAL A 183 -2.88 5.31 -15.94
N TYR A 184 -3.05 5.16 -14.63
CA TYR A 184 -3.30 6.27 -13.72
C TYR A 184 -2.13 7.25 -13.65
N VAL A 185 -0.90 6.76 -13.51
CA VAL A 185 0.31 7.60 -13.48
C VAL A 185 0.50 8.34 -14.80
N VAL A 186 0.33 7.67 -15.94
CA VAL A 186 0.41 8.31 -17.27
C VAL A 186 -0.65 9.40 -17.40
N TYR A 187 -1.88 9.13 -16.97
CA TYR A 187 -2.95 10.13 -16.96
C TYR A 187 -2.61 11.34 -16.10
N LEU A 188 -2.05 11.15 -14.89
CA LEU A 188 -1.62 12.25 -14.03
C LEU A 188 -0.54 13.10 -14.70
N ILE A 189 0.44 12.48 -15.35
CA ILE A 189 1.52 13.19 -16.07
C ILE A 189 0.96 13.99 -17.25
N LEU A 190 0.06 13.41 -18.05
CA LEU A 190 -0.56 14.09 -19.19
C LEU A 190 -1.44 15.26 -18.76
N SER A 191 -2.22 15.06 -17.69
CA SER A 191 -3.07 16.09 -17.08
C SER A 191 -2.21 17.24 -16.53
N ALA A 192 -1.12 16.92 -15.83
CA ALA A 192 -0.16 17.88 -15.29
C ALA A 192 0.52 18.73 -16.39
N ASN A 193 0.75 18.16 -17.57
CA ASN A 193 1.34 18.86 -18.71
C ASN A 193 0.31 19.61 -19.58
N GLY A 194 -0.98 19.63 -19.20
CA GLY A 194 -2.04 20.31 -19.95
C GLY A 194 -2.34 19.69 -21.32
N SER A 195 -2.07 18.40 -21.49
CA SER A 195 -2.31 17.70 -22.76
C SER A 195 -3.80 17.41 -22.98
N GLU A 196 -4.31 17.70 -24.19
CA GLU A 196 -5.68 17.32 -24.61
C GLU A 196 -5.93 15.81 -24.53
N ALA A 197 -4.88 14.98 -24.54
CA ALA A 197 -4.98 13.54 -24.37
C ALA A 197 -5.51 13.12 -22.97
N ALA A 198 -5.33 13.97 -21.96
CA ALA A 198 -5.89 13.74 -20.63
C ALA A 198 -7.43 13.76 -20.68
N ASP A 199 -8.02 14.69 -21.43
CA ASP A 199 -9.49 14.78 -21.54
C ASP A 199 -10.11 13.54 -22.21
N VAL A 200 -9.36 12.87 -23.09
CA VAL A 200 -9.76 11.61 -23.71
C VAL A 200 -9.63 10.41 -22.75
N MET A 201 -8.62 10.40 -21.89
CA MET A 201 -8.41 9.33 -20.90
C MET A 201 -9.33 9.42 -19.69
N ARG A 202 -9.84 10.62 -19.37
CA ARG A 202 -10.72 10.87 -18.23
C ARG A 202 -12.02 10.03 -18.23
N PRO A 203 -12.81 9.92 -19.32
CA PRO A 203 -13.96 9.02 -19.37
C PRO A 203 -13.56 7.55 -19.40
N ALA A 204 -12.40 7.19 -19.97
CA ALA A 204 -11.91 5.82 -19.95
C ALA A 204 -11.60 5.34 -18.52
N ALA A 205 -11.00 6.19 -17.68
CA ALA A 205 -10.76 5.86 -16.27
C ALA A 205 -12.06 5.58 -15.49
N LEU A 206 -13.14 6.32 -15.78
CA LEU A 206 -14.47 6.11 -15.18
C LEU A 206 -15.13 4.81 -15.63
N ILE A 207 -14.75 4.24 -16.77
CA ILE A 207 -15.26 2.95 -17.27
C ILE A 207 -14.37 1.80 -16.79
N VAL A 208 -13.06 1.98 -16.76
CA VAL A 208 -12.10 0.94 -16.36
C VAL A 208 -12.21 0.65 -14.86
N ALA A 209 -12.38 1.66 -14.00
CA ALA A 209 -12.51 1.48 -12.56
C ALA A 209 -13.65 0.52 -12.13
N PRO A 210 -14.92 0.68 -12.58
CA PRO A 210 -16.00 -0.25 -12.24
C PRO A 210 -15.80 -1.63 -12.87
N LEU A 211 -15.13 -1.73 -14.02
CA LEU A 211 -14.83 -2.99 -14.70
C LEU A 211 -13.77 -3.80 -13.95
N VAL A 212 -12.73 -3.13 -13.45
CA VAL A 212 -11.73 -3.71 -12.54
C VAL A 212 -12.41 -4.15 -11.25
N LEU A 213 -13.23 -3.29 -10.63
CA LEU A 213 -14.00 -3.61 -9.43
C LEU A 213 -14.89 -4.86 -9.64
N MET A 214 -15.63 -4.92 -10.74
CA MET A 214 -16.47 -6.07 -11.06
C MET A 214 -15.65 -7.34 -11.25
N THR A 215 -14.51 -7.24 -11.95
CA THR A 215 -13.61 -8.38 -12.19
C THR A 215 -13.08 -8.93 -10.87
N PHE A 216 -12.60 -8.07 -9.97
CA PHE A 216 -12.10 -8.46 -8.66
C PHE A 216 -13.21 -8.95 -7.72
N ALA A 217 -14.41 -8.36 -7.78
CA ALA A 217 -15.56 -8.84 -7.01
C ALA A 217 -15.96 -10.26 -7.43
N VAL A 218 -15.98 -10.54 -8.73
CA VAL A 218 -16.29 -11.89 -9.26
C VAL A 218 -15.20 -12.88 -8.88
N THR A 219 -13.93 -12.52 -8.98
CA THR A 219 -12.83 -13.43 -8.67
C THR A 219 -12.69 -13.69 -7.19
N GLY A 220 -12.88 -12.68 -6.36
CA GLY A 220 -12.98 -12.83 -4.91
C GLY A 220 -14.17 -13.68 -4.50
N TYR A 221 -15.34 -13.48 -5.11
CA TYR A 221 -16.52 -14.31 -4.83
C TYR A 221 -16.31 -15.78 -5.22
N GLN A 222 -15.71 -16.04 -6.39
CA GLN A 222 -15.36 -17.40 -6.83
C GLN A 222 -14.26 -18.03 -5.96
N GLY A 223 -13.36 -17.22 -5.43
CA GLY A 223 -12.32 -17.63 -4.50
C GLY A 223 -12.89 -18.02 -3.13
N TRP A 224 -13.73 -17.14 -2.58
CA TRP A 224 -14.49 -17.38 -1.36
C TRP A 224 -15.33 -18.66 -1.42
N ARG A 225 -16.06 -18.88 -2.53
CA ARG A 225 -16.84 -20.12 -2.74
C ARG A 225 -15.95 -21.37 -2.78
N ARG A 226 -14.72 -21.27 -3.28
CA ARG A 226 -13.77 -22.40 -3.33
C ARG A 226 -13.17 -22.68 -1.96
N HIS A 227 -12.79 -21.64 -1.21
CA HIS A 227 -12.32 -21.77 0.17
C HIS A 227 -13.39 -22.36 1.09
N HIS A 228 -14.64 -21.89 1.00
CA HIS A 228 -15.74 -22.42 1.82
C HIS A 228 -16.23 -23.81 1.40
N ALA A 229 -15.94 -24.25 0.17
CA ALA A 229 -16.24 -25.61 -0.27
C ALA A 229 -15.13 -26.61 0.07
N ALA A 230 -13.95 -26.13 0.50
CA ALA A 230 -12.80 -26.94 0.91
C ALA A 230 -12.69 -27.14 2.43
N LEU A 231 -13.48 -26.39 3.21
CA LEU A 231 -13.72 -26.57 4.64
C LEU A 231 -14.93 -27.50 4.87
#